data_AF-A0A1Y5IHZ6-F1
#
_entry.id   AF-A0A1Y5IHZ6-F1
#
_cell.length_a   1.000
_cell.length_b   1.000
_cell.length_c   1.000
_cell.angle_alpha   90.00
_cell.angle_beta   90.00
_cell.angle_gamma   90.00
#
_symmetry.space_group_name_H-M   'P 1'
#
loop_
_entity.id
_entity.type
_entity.pdbx_description
1 polymer ?
#
loop_
_entity_poly.entity_id
_entity_poly.type
_entity_poly.pdbx_seq_one_letter_code
_entity_poly.pdbx_strand_id
1 'polypeptide(L)'
;MGLERDGATHARRSSSVDFKELLDTASHYATHFGRHDAYAGGEQGRPLMRGWVHFACLVSALTGRVLGYHARVPEEAVLFIQCTLLTYALSVCLHMVPWKTRLGYDVALALDFIGISWGFTSHTILWTKGIHSFSQWGAVITFGLMVAMQVAAFTQKSKRVLMFMRRRRMTLILLNIVFLGVVEWRAIQDFKTMLLIQVLSKIVSPLYFVMCARFDANHKPFLAIPGVWGPHENWHVMILVVHLLQLRALVAQNS
;
A
#
# COMPACT_ATOMS: atom_id res chain seq x y z
N MET A 1 -39.02 -48.88 -29.18
CA MET A 1 -39.25 -49.29 -27.78
C MET A 1 -37.89 -49.66 -27.20
N GLY A 2 -37.33 -49.05 -26.17
CA GLY A 2 -37.82 -48.02 -25.25
C GLY A 2 -36.67 -47.08 -24.83
N LEU A 3 -37.09 -45.90 -24.38
CA LEU A 3 -36.28 -44.86 -23.75
C LEU A 3 -36.04 -45.21 -22.28
N GLU A 4 -34.80 -45.17 -21.82
CA GLU A 4 -34.44 -44.98 -20.39
C GLU A 4 -33.31 -43.93 -20.39
N ARG A 5 -33.67 -42.64 -20.34
CA ARG A 5 -33.64 -41.79 -19.13
C ARG A 5 -33.09 -42.47 -17.87
N ASP A 6 -31.83 -42.20 -17.59
CA ASP A 6 -31.25 -42.02 -16.26
C ASP A 6 -30.07 -41.05 -16.45
N GLY A 7 -29.88 -39.97 -15.72
CA GLY A 7 -30.43 -39.51 -14.47
C GLY A 7 -29.51 -38.35 -14.11
N ALA A 8 -29.86 -37.14 -14.55
CA ALA A 8 -29.09 -35.93 -14.30
C ALA A 8 -29.11 -35.64 -12.79
N THR A 9 -28.15 -36.19 -12.04
CA THR A 9 -27.82 -35.71 -10.69
C THR A 9 -27.02 -34.43 -10.83
N HIS A 10 -27.71 -33.35 -11.21
CA HIS A 10 -27.32 -32.02 -10.78
C HIS A 10 -27.49 -31.99 -9.26
N ALA A 11 -26.43 -32.38 -8.55
CA ALA A 11 -26.28 -32.07 -7.14
C ALA A 11 -26.33 -30.53 -7.03
N ARG A 12 -27.51 -30.01 -6.65
CA ARG A 12 -27.64 -28.67 -6.08
C ARG A 12 -26.69 -28.65 -4.88
N ARG A 13 -25.50 -28.05 -5.03
CA ARG A 13 -24.73 -27.56 -3.90
C ARG A 13 -25.59 -26.52 -3.20
N SER A 14 -26.27 -26.91 -2.13
CA SER A 14 -26.84 -25.94 -1.20
C SER A 14 -25.66 -25.20 -0.55
N SER A 15 -25.41 -23.98 -1.00
CA SER A 15 -24.44 -23.07 -0.40
C SER A 15 -25.01 -22.46 0.88
N SER A 16 -25.35 -23.29 1.86
CA SER A 16 -25.56 -22.79 3.23
C SER A 16 -24.17 -22.51 3.78
N VAL A 17 -23.76 -21.25 3.74
CA VAL A 17 -22.56 -20.80 4.44
C VAL A 17 -22.76 -21.12 5.92
N ASP A 18 -21.89 -21.94 6.50
CA ASP A 18 -21.98 -22.31 7.90
C ASP A 18 -21.74 -21.06 8.75
N PHE A 19 -22.78 -20.63 9.49
CA PHE A 19 -22.72 -19.45 10.35
C PHE A 19 -21.63 -19.59 11.42
N LYS A 20 -21.36 -20.81 11.88
CA LYS A 20 -20.28 -21.08 12.83
C LYS A 20 -18.92 -20.83 12.19
N GLU A 21 -18.70 -21.31 10.98
CA GLU A 21 -17.46 -21.07 10.22
C GLU A 21 -17.22 -19.58 9.97
N LEU A 22 -18.28 -18.82 9.69
CA LEU A 22 -18.21 -17.35 9.58
C LEU A 22 -17.79 -16.69 10.89
N LEU A 23 -18.41 -17.06 12.00
CA LEU A 23 -18.08 -16.52 13.32
C LEU A 23 -16.64 -16.86 13.74
N ASP A 24 -16.21 -18.10 13.53
CA ASP A 24 -14.85 -18.54 13.83
C ASP A 24 -13.82 -17.80 12.97
N THR A 25 -14.18 -17.48 11.73
CA THR A 25 -13.34 -16.69 10.82
C THR A 25 -13.28 -15.22 11.21
N ALA A 26 -14.41 -14.61 11.56
CA ALA A 26 -14.45 -13.23 12.06
C ALA A 26 -13.67 -13.10 13.39
N SER A 27 -13.86 -14.04 14.31
CA SER A 27 -13.15 -14.10 15.59
C SER A 27 -11.65 -14.20 15.39
N HIS A 28 -11.18 -15.08 14.48
CA HIS A 28 -9.76 -15.18 14.11
C HIS A 28 -9.20 -13.83 13.64
N TYR A 29 -9.86 -13.17 12.69
CA TYR A 29 -9.39 -11.90 12.16
C TYR A 29 -9.37 -10.80 13.23
N ALA A 30 -10.36 -10.73 14.10
CA ALA A 30 -10.44 -9.73 15.16
C ALA A 30 -9.38 -9.95 16.25
N THR A 31 -9.19 -11.18 16.71
CA THR A 31 -8.28 -11.52 17.82
C THR A 31 -6.80 -11.45 17.43
N HIS A 32 -6.48 -11.72 16.15
CA HIS A 32 -5.10 -11.77 15.65
C HIS A 32 -4.71 -10.56 14.80
N PHE A 33 -5.57 -9.54 14.70
CA PHE A 33 -5.28 -8.31 13.96
C PHE A 33 -3.99 -7.65 14.45
N GLY A 34 -3.02 -7.50 13.56
CA GLY A 34 -1.69 -6.94 13.86
C GLY A 34 -0.76 -7.83 14.71
N ARG A 35 -1.24 -9.00 15.17
CA ARG A 35 -0.57 -9.87 16.16
C ARG A 35 -0.23 -11.27 15.63
N HIS A 36 -0.08 -11.42 14.31
CA HIS A 36 0.25 -12.70 13.68
C HIS A 36 1.74 -12.79 13.35
N ASP A 37 2.33 -13.96 13.59
CA ASP A 37 3.76 -14.22 13.53
C ASP A 37 4.28 -14.46 12.09
N ALA A 38 3.40 -14.87 11.17
CA ALA A 38 3.75 -15.17 9.80
C ALA A 38 2.63 -14.80 8.82
N TYR A 39 3.02 -14.52 7.58
CA TYR A 39 2.07 -14.32 6.48
C TYR A 39 1.44 -15.65 6.03
N ALA A 40 0.36 -15.56 5.24
CA ALA A 40 -0.36 -16.74 4.76
C ALA A 40 0.59 -17.74 4.07
N GLY A 41 0.58 -18.98 4.56
CA GLY A 41 1.49 -20.04 4.11
C GLY A 41 2.71 -20.27 5.01
N GLY A 42 2.93 -19.48 6.07
CA GLY A 42 3.90 -19.75 7.14
C GLY A 42 5.38 -19.60 6.77
N GLU A 43 5.70 -19.48 5.48
CA GLU A 43 7.08 -19.42 4.98
C GLU A 43 7.80 -18.09 5.24
N GLN A 44 7.05 -17.01 5.56
CA GLN A 44 7.60 -15.68 5.79
C GLN A 44 7.18 -15.16 7.16
N GLY A 45 8.14 -15.10 8.08
CA GLY A 45 7.98 -14.46 9.39
C GLY A 45 7.76 -12.95 9.26
N ARG A 46 7.03 -12.39 10.22
CA ARG A 46 6.61 -10.98 10.24
C ARG A 46 7.04 -10.33 11.56
N PRO A 47 7.66 -9.14 11.55
CA PRO A 47 7.89 -8.38 12.78
C PRO A 47 6.57 -7.92 13.43
N LEU A 48 6.51 -7.89 14.75
CA LEU A 48 5.33 -7.50 15.53
C LEU A 48 4.76 -6.13 15.09
N MET A 49 5.64 -5.16 14.83
CA MET A 49 5.28 -3.77 14.52
C MET A 49 4.94 -3.51 13.05
N ARG A 50 4.90 -4.54 12.20
CA ARG A 50 4.60 -4.43 10.77
C ARG A 50 3.21 -3.82 10.52
N GLY A 51 3.15 -2.72 9.78
CA GLY A 51 1.91 -2.04 9.41
C GLY A 51 1.30 -1.14 10.49
N TRP A 52 1.80 -1.17 11.73
CA TRP A 52 1.25 -0.36 12.82
C TRP A 52 1.39 1.15 12.60
N VAL A 53 2.46 1.60 11.91
CA VAL A 53 2.63 3.01 11.52
C VAL A 53 1.45 3.47 10.66
N HIS A 54 1.11 2.72 9.61
CA HIS A 54 0.00 3.05 8.71
C HIS A 54 -1.36 3.02 9.44
N PHE A 55 -1.56 2.06 10.34
CA PHE A 55 -2.78 1.96 11.14
C PHE A 55 -2.94 3.14 12.12
N ALA A 56 -1.86 3.51 12.81
CA ALA A 56 -1.87 4.68 13.68
C ALA A 56 -2.21 5.96 12.90
N CYS A 57 -1.67 6.12 11.69
CA CYS A 57 -2.01 7.24 10.81
C CYS A 57 -3.49 7.23 10.38
N LEU A 58 -4.05 6.07 10.03
CA LEU A 58 -5.47 5.93 9.70
C LEU A 58 -6.37 6.35 10.87
N VAL A 59 -6.13 5.79 12.06
CA VAL A 59 -6.93 6.09 13.25
C VAL A 59 -6.81 7.56 13.61
N SER A 60 -5.59 8.12 13.57
CA SER A 60 -5.35 9.53 13.91
C SER A 60 -6.08 10.48 12.96
N ALA A 61 -6.03 10.23 11.65
CA ALA A 61 -6.68 11.08 10.67
C ALA A 61 -8.21 10.93 10.67
N LEU A 62 -8.75 9.72 10.87
CA LEU A 62 -10.18 9.52 11.06
C LEU A 62 -10.69 10.23 12.32
N THR A 63 -9.95 10.11 13.43
CA THR A 63 -10.25 10.84 14.67
C THR A 63 -10.21 12.35 14.44
N GLY A 64 -9.18 12.85 13.75
CA GLY A 64 -9.07 14.27 13.44
C GLY A 64 -10.19 14.79 12.55
N ARG A 65 -10.71 13.96 11.64
CA ARG A 65 -11.91 14.28 10.85
C ARG A 65 -13.15 14.39 11.75
N VAL A 66 -13.37 13.41 12.63
CA VAL A 66 -14.52 13.41 13.57
C VAL A 66 -14.48 14.62 14.51
N LEU A 67 -13.28 14.99 14.98
CA LEU A 67 -13.07 16.16 15.84
C LEU A 67 -13.09 17.51 15.08
N GLY A 68 -13.32 17.50 13.76
CA GLY A 68 -13.44 18.73 12.96
C GLY A 68 -12.11 19.41 12.61
N TYR A 69 -10.95 18.79 12.85
CA TYR A 69 -9.66 19.38 12.47
C TYR A 69 -9.50 19.51 10.95
N HIS A 70 -10.11 18.61 10.18
CA HIS A 70 -10.06 18.66 8.72
C HIS A 70 -10.77 19.90 8.15
N ALA A 71 -11.74 20.48 8.86
CA ALA A 71 -12.42 21.71 8.44
C ALA A 71 -11.54 22.96 8.58
N ARG A 72 -10.39 22.85 9.28
CA ARG A 72 -9.47 23.96 9.55
C ARG A 72 -8.24 23.98 8.65
N VAL A 73 -8.14 23.02 7.72
CA VAL A 73 -7.02 22.93 6.78
C VAL A 73 -7.52 23.12 5.34
N PRO A 74 -6.66 23.59 4.42
CA PRO A 74 -7.02 23.78 3.01
C PRO A 74 -7.57 22.49 2.37
N GLU A 75 -8.50 22.63 1.42
CA GLU A 75 -9.13 21.48 0.73
C GLU A 75 -8.10 20.55 0.09
N GLU A 76 -7.06 21.12 -0.55
CA GLU A 76 -5.95 20.37 -1.15
C GLU A 76 -5.22 19.48 -0.12
N ALA A 77 -5.05 19.99 1.11
CA ALA A 77 -4.44 19.23 2.21
C ALA A 77 -5.37 18.10 2.68
N VAL A 78 -6.69 18.33 2.72
CA VAL A 78 -7.67 17.28 3.03
C VAL A 78 -7.64 16.19 1.97
N LEU A 79 -7.63 16.54 0.68
CA LEU A 79 -7.54 15.59 -0.42
C LEU A 79 -6.22 14.80 -0.38
N PHE A 80 -5.11 15.48 -0.11
CA PHE A 80 -3.82 14.82 0.08
C PHE A 80 -3.85 13.80 1.22
N ILE A 81 -4.43 14.15 2.37
CA ILE A 81 -4.63 13.23 3.49
C ILE A 81 -5.47 12.03 3.02
N GLN A 82 -6.63 12.25 2.40
CA GLN A 82 -7.50 11.17 1.94
C GLN A 82 -6.81 10.20 0.96
N CYS A 83 -6.10 10.73 -0.04
CA CYS A 83 -5.33 9.94 -0.99
C CYS A 83 -4.25 9.10 -0.29
N THR A 84 -3.54 9.69 0.66
CA THR A 84 -2.51 9.02 1.47
C THR A 84 -3.10 7.94 2.37
N LEU A 85 -4.24 8.21 3.01
CA LEU A 85 -4.95 7.25 3.85
C LEU A 85 -5.44 6.05 3.04
N LEU A 86 -5.88 6.24 1.80
CA LEU A 86 -6.26 5.11 0.95
C LEU A 86 -5.07 4.17 0.71
N THR A 87 -3.89 4.72 0.41
CA THR A 87 -2.65 3.92 0.31
C THR A 87 -2.35 3.18 1.62
N TYR A 88 -2.47 3.86 2.76
CA TYR A 88 -2.24 3.25 4.07
C TYR A 88 -3.28 2.19 4.43
N ALA A 89 -4.54 2.35 4.04
CA ALA A 89 -5.59 1.35 4.25
C ALA A 89 -5.29 0.05 3.50
N LEU A 90 -4.85 0.14 2.25
CA LEU A 90 -4.45 -1.02 1.46
C LEU A 90 -3.21 -1.71 2.05
N SER A 91 -2.27 -0.92 2.59
CA SER A 91 -1.10 -1.45 3.28
C SER A 91 -1.44 -2.12 4.62
N VAL A 92 -2.36 -1.55 5.41
CA VAL A 92 -2.89 -2.19 6.63
C VAL A 92 -3.60 -3.50 6.31
N CYS A 93 -4.35 -3.55 5.22
CA CYS A 93 -5.00 -4.75 4.72
C CYS A 93 -3.98 -5.88 4.50
N LEU A 94 -2.83 -5.59 3.89
CA LEU A 94 -1.74 -6.56 3.73
C LEU A 94 -1.07 -6.94 5.06
N HIS A 95 -0.73 -5.94 5.86
CA HIS A 95 0.22 -6.11 6.96
C HIS A 95 -0.40 -6.46 8.30
N MET A 96 -1.68 -6.16 8.53
CA MET A 96 -2.33 -6.37 9.83
C MET A 96 -3.38 -7.47 9.81
N VAL A 97 -4.00 -7.74 8.67
CA VAL A 97 -5.01 -8.81 8.57
C VAL A 97 -4.31 -10.17 8.53
N PRO A 98 -4.65 -11.10 9.45
CA PRO A 98 -4.01 -12.41 9.53
C PRO A 98 -4.64 -13.38 8.52
N TRP A 99 -4.37 -13.15 7.23
CA TRP A 99 -4.97 -13.88 6.12
C TRP A 99 -4.82 -15.41 6.26
N LYS A 100 -5.95 -16.12 6.39
CA LYS A 100 -5.99 -17.59 6.45
C LYS A 100 -5.63 -18.26 5.12
N THR A 101 -5.92 -17.61 4.00
CA THR A 101 -5.75 -18.18 2.66
C THR A 101 -4.64 -17.47 1.90
N ARG A 102 -3.91 -18.24 1.09
CA ARG A 102 -2.92 -17.70 0.16
C ARG A 102 -3.52 -16.70 -0.82
N LEU A 103 -4.73 -16.98 -1.32
CA LEU A 103 -5.44 -16.08 -2.22
C LEU A 103 -5.73 -14.72 -1.55
N GLY A 104 -6.21 -14.72 -0.31
CA GLY A 104 -6.47 -13.48 0.43
C GLY A 104 -5.21 -12.64 0.61
N TYR A 105 -4.08 -13.28 0.94
CA TYR A 105 -2.79 -12.62 1.03
C TYR A 105 -2.30 -12.07 -0.32
N ASP A 106 -2.38 -12.85 -1.40
CA ASP A 106 -1.97 -12.42 -2.74
C ASP A 106 -2.84 -11.24 -3.24
N VAL A 107 -4.14 -11.22 -2.91
CA VAL A 107 -5.04 -10.08 -3.15
C VAL A 107 -4.62 -8.85 -2.36
N ALA A 108 -4.39 -8.98 -1.05
CA ALA A 108 -3.96 -7.86 -0.22
C ALA A 108 -2.61 -7.30 -0.67
N LEU A 109 -1.70 -8.17 -1.13
CA LEU A 109 -0.40 -7.77 -1.67
C LEU A 109 -0.52 -7.00 -2.99
N ALA A 110 -1.41 -7.44 -3.88
CA ALA A 110 -1.70 -6.69 -5.11
C ALA A 110 -2.29 -5.31 -4.81
N LEU A 111 -3.22 -5.25 -3.85
CA LEU A 111 -3.83 -4.01 -3.38
C LEU A 111 -2.79 -3.05 -2.79
N ASP A 112 -1.83 -3.55 -2.01
CA ASP A 112 -0.74 -2.72 -1.48
C ASP A 112 0.11 -2.11 -2.62
N PHE A 113 0.48 -2.89 -3.65
CA PHE A 113 1.18 -2.34 -4.82
C PHE A 113 0.36 -1.32 -5.61
N ILE A 114 -0.95 -1.54 -5.76
CA ILE A 114 -1.86 -0.56 -6.37
C ILE A 114 -1.93 0.70 -5.51
N GLY A 115 -2.02 0.55 -4.19
CA GLY A 115 -2.04 1.66 -3.23
C GLY A 115 -0.78 2.51 -3.28
N ILE A 116 0.39 1.89 -3.36
CA ILE A 116 1.67 2.60 -3.53
C ILE A 116 1.66 3.42 -4.83
N SER A 117 1.28 2.81 -5.96
CA SER A 117 1.23 3.50 -7.25
C SER A 117 0.17 4.61 -7.25
N TRP A 118 -0.99 4.37 -6.65
CA TRP A 118 -2.03 5.38 -6.44
C TRP A 118 -1.53 6.58 -5.63
N GLY A 119 -0.77 6.34 -4.55
CA GLY A 119 -0.21 7.41 -3.73
C GLY A 119 0.62 8.38 -4.58
N PHE A 120 1.56 7.86 -5.37
CA PHE A 120 2.35 8.69 -6.29
C PHE A 120 1.51 9.41 -7.35
N THR A 121 0.59 8.69 -7.99
CA THR A 121 -0.22 9.24 -9.08
C THR A 121 -1.19 10.31 -8.58
N SER A 122 -1.88 10.07 -7.48
CA SER A 122 -2.80 11.04 -6.87
C SER A 122 -2.07 12.27 -6.36
N HIS A 123 -0.91 12.11 -5.71
CA HIS A 123 -0.08 13.26 -5.29
C HIS A 123 0.40 14.07 -6.50
N THR A 124 0.79 13.40 -7.59
CA THR A 124 1.20 14.07 -8.84
C THR A 124 0.06 14.92 -9.39
N ILE A 125 -1.18 14.39 -9.41
CA ILE A 125 -2.37 15.11 -9.88
C ILE A 125 -2.70 16.30 -8.95
N LEU A 126 -2.62 16.11 -7.63
CA LEU A 126 -2.91 17.16 -6.67
C LEU A 126 -1.94 18.33 -6.78
N TRP A 127 -0.64 18.05 -6.88
CA TRP A 127 0.39 19.09 -6.98
C TRP A 127 0.37 19.87 -8.29
N THR A 128 -0.17 19.33 -9.38
CA THR A 128 -0.25 20.07 -10.65
C THR A 128 -1.42 21.06 -10.73
N LYS A 129 -2.36 21.06 -9.75
CA LYS A 129 -3.55 21.94 -9.68
C LYS A 129 -4.36 22.06 -10.99
N GLY A 130 -4.20 21.12 -11.92
CA GLY A 130 -4.80 21.14 -13.24
C GLY A 130 -4.05 21.95 -14.31
N ILE A 131 -3.04 21.32 -14.93
CA ILE A 131 -2.64 21.43 -16.35
C ILE A 131 -2.07 20.04 -16.72
N HIS A 132 -2.49 19.47 -17.85
CA HIS A 132 -2.11 18.13 -18.33
C HIS A 132 -0.61 18.02 -18.70
N SER A 133 0.25 18.02 -17.70
CA SER A 133 1.70 17.85 -17.90
C SER A 133 2.05 16.41 -18.29
N PHE A 134 3.15 16.23 -19.01
CA PHE A 134 3.69 14.92 -19.36
C PHE A 134 3.85 14.01 -18.12
N SER A 135 4.25 14.58 -16.98
CA SER A 135 4.39 13.85 -15.72
C SER A 135 3.08 13.28 -15.21
N GLN A 136 1.98 14.03 -15.33
CA GLN A 136 0.66 13.56 -14.90
C GLN A 136 0.17 12.39 -15.76
N TRP A 137 0.25 12.51 -17.10
CA TRP A 137 -0.09 11.42 -18.00
C TRP A 137 0.79 10.18 -17.77
N GLY A 138 2.10 10.39 -17.61
CA GLY A 138 3.04 9.33 -17.27
C GLY A 138 2.67 8.60 -15.96
N ALA A 139 2.30 9.34 -14.93
CA ALA A 139 1.86 8.78 -13.65
C ALA A 139 0.57 7.96 -13.78
N VAL A 140 -0.41 8.43 -14.55
CA VAL A 140 -1.66 7.71 -14.81
C VAL A 140 -1.41 6.43 -15.62
N ILE A 141 -0.59 6.49 -16.67
CA ILE A 141 -0.25 5.32 -17.50
C ILE A 141 0.47 4.27 -16.66
N THR A 142 1.46 4.68 -15.86
CA THR A 142 2.20 3.75 -15.00
C THR A 142 1.30 3.10 -13.94
N PHE A 143 0.34 3.84 -13.39
CA PHE A 143 -0.70 3.28 -12.52
C PHE A 143 -1.60 2.27 -13.25
N GLY A 144 -2.09 2.60 -14.44
CA GLY A 144 -2.90 1.67 -15.25
C GLY A 144 -2.14 0.36 -15.57
N LEU A 145 -0.86 0.47 -15.92
CA LEU A 145 0.02 -0.69 -16.14
C LEU A 145 0.23 -1.49 -14.86
N MET A 146 0.36 -0.84 -13.69
CA MET A 146 0.46 -1.51 -12.40
C MET A 146 -0.78 -2.36 -12.13
N VAL A 147 -1.98 -1.78 -12.29
CA VAL A 147 -3.25 -2.50 -12.10
C VAL A 147 -3.35 -3.68 -13.07
N ALA A 148 -3.09 -3.46 -14.36
CA ALA A 148 -3.12 -4.52 -15.37
C ALA A 148 -2.14 -5.66 -15.04
N MET A 149 -0.94 -5.34 -14.54
CA MET A 149 0.03 -6.33 -14.09
C MET A 149 -0.47 -7.15 -12.89
N GLN A 150 -1.15 -6.53 -11.93
CA GLN A 150 -1.72 -7.28 -10.80
C GLN A 150 -2.85 -8.21 -11.26
N VAL A 151 -3.73 -7.74 -12.14
CA VAL A 151 -4.78 -8.57 -12.75
C VAL A 151 -4.18 -9.75 -13.50
N ALA A 152 -3.14 -9.52 -14.30
CA ALA A 152 -2.42 -10.58 -15.00
C ALA A 152 -1.71 -11.57 -14.07
N ALA A 153 -1.25 -11.13 -12.89
CA ALA A 153 -0.68 -12.03 -11.88
C ALA A 153 -1.73 -13.03 -11.38
N PHE A 154 -2.98 -12.61 -11.18
CA PHE A 154 -4.07 -13.50 -10.74
C PHE A 154 -4.50 -14.51 -11.79
N THR A 155 -4.40 -14.18 -13.08
CA THR A 155 -4.72 -15.14 -14.15
C THR A 155 -3.64 -16.22 -14.29
N GLN A 156 -2.41 -15.94 -13.87
CA GLN A 156 -1.31 -16.92 -13.84
C GLN A 156 -1.32 -17.72 -12.53
N LYS A 157 -2.21 -18.71 -12.44
CA LYS A 157 -2.42 -19.60 -11.28
C LYS A 157 -1.15 -20.21 -10.66
N SER A 158 -0.04 -20.30 -11.40
CA SER A 158 1.21 -20.94 -10.96
C SER A 158 2.22 -20.01 -10.29
N LYS A 159 2.07 -18.69 -10.34
CA LYS A 159 3.07 -17.74 -9.82
C LYS A 159 2.53 -16.93 -8.64
N ARG A 160 3.37 -16.73 -7.61
CA ARG A 160 3.07 -15.77 -6.53
C ARG A 160 3.09 -14.34 -7.08
N VAL A 161 2.12 -13.52 -6.67
CA VAL A 161 2.02 -12.10 -7.07
C VAL A 161 3.32 -11.36 -6.78
N LEU A 162 3.94 -11.65 -5.62
CA LEU A 162 5.22 -11.06 -5.22
C LEU A 162 6.34 -11.27 -6.25
N MET A 163 6.39 -12.45 -6.87
CA MET A 163 7.45 -12.83 -7.80
C MET A 163 7.11 -12.47 -9.25
N PHE A 164 5.82 -12.38 -9.58
CA PHE A 164 5.36 -12.09 -10.93
C PHE A 164 5.91 -10.74 -11.42
N MET A 165 6.73 -10.79 -12.48
CA MET A 165 7.29 -9.62 -13.16
C MET A 165 7.89 -8.56 -12.21
N ARG A 166 8.50 -9.00 -11.09
CA ARG A 166 9.01 -8.14 -10.01
C ARG A 166 9.83 -6.95 -10.53
N ARG A 167 10.73 -7.17 -11.50
CA ARG A 167 11.57 -6.11 -12.09
C ARG A 167 10.73 -5.01 -12.74
N ARG A 168 9.76 -5.38 -13.59
CA ARG A 168 8.90 -4.42 -14.28
C ARG A 168 8.01 -3.65 -13.31
N ARG A 169 7.50 -4.34 -12.27
CA ARG A 169 6.73 -3.71 -11.20
C ARG A 169 7.53 -2.62 -10.49
N MET A 170 8.79 -2.93 -10.13
CA MET A 170 9.68 -1.95 -9.52
C MET A 170 10.01 -0.78 -10.46
N THR A 171 10.20 -1.05 -11.76
CA THR A 171 10.39 0.01 -12.75
C THR A 171 9.20 0.97 -12.81
N LEU A 172 7.96 0.46 -12.81
CA LEU A 172 6.77 1.31 -12.81
C LEU A 172 6.67 2.20 -11.56
N ILE A 173 7.00 1.66 -10.38
CA ILE A 173 7.05 2.42 -9.13
C ILE A 173 8.13 3.52 -9.20
N LEU A 174 9.33 3.19 -9.70
CA LEU A 174 10.41 4.18 -9.88
C LEU A 174 10.02 5.29 -10.85
N LEU A 175 9.31 4.96 -11.94
CA LEU A 175 8.80 5.97 -12.87
C LEU A 175 7.78 6.90 -12.19
N ASN A 176 6.84 6.35 -11.41
CA ASN A 176 5.91 7.14 -10.60
C ASN A 176 6.65 8.09 -9.64
N ILE A 177 7.71 7.61 -8.98
CA ILE A 177 8.57 8.42 -8.09
C ILE A 177 9.20 9.60 -8.85
N VAL A 178 9.71 9.36 -10.06
CA VAL A 178 10.31 10.40 -10.91
C VAL A 178 9.26 11.43 -11.34
N PHE A 179 8.08 10.98 -11.79
CA PHE A 179 7.01 11.89 -12.20
C PHE A 179 6.57 12.81 -11.06
N LEU A 180 6.36 12.25 -9.86
CA LEU A 180 6.05 13.05 -8.67
C LEU A 180 7.19 14.01 -8.33
N GLY A 181 8.45 13.55 -8.37
CA GLY A 181 9.62 14.39 -8.08
C GLY A 181 9.71 15.61 -8.99
N VAL A 182 9.46 15.45 -10.29
CA VAL A 182 9.43 16.56 -11.26
C VAL A 182 8.33 17.57 -10.94
N VAL A 183 7.15 17.10 -10.54
CA VAL A 183 6.03 17.99 -10.20
C VAL A 183 6.33 18.75 -8.90
N GLU A 184 6.76 18.05 -7.85
CA GLU A 184 7.10 18.67 -6.56
C GLU A 184 8.23 19.70 -6.67
N TRP A 185 9.25 19.43 -7.49
CA TRP A 185 10.35 20.37 -7.73
C TRP A 185 9.84 21.72 -8.26
N ARG A 186 8.77 21.70 -9.05
CA ARG A 186 8.16 22.90 -9.63
C ARG A 186 7.09 23.52 -8.74
N ALA A 187 6.38 22.71 -7.96
CA ALA A 187 5.20 23.13 -7.22
C ALA A 187 5.51 23.57 -5.78
N ILE A 188 6.57 23.05 -5.15
CA ILE A 188 6.92 23.36 -3.77
C ILE A 188 7.82 24.61 -3.74
N GLN A 189 7.31 25.70 -3.15
CA GLN A 189 7.97 27.00 -3.13
C GLN A 189 9.10 27.08 -2.10
N ASP A 190 8.95 26.45 -0.93
CA ASP A 190 10.02 26.44 0.08
C ASP A 190 11.15 25.51 -0.35
N PHE A 191 12.27 26.10 -0.75
CA PHE A 191 13.42 25.36 -1.27
C PHE A 191 13.96 24.32 -0.27
N LYS A 192 13.98 24.63 1.03
CA LYS A 192 14.48 23.71 2.06
C LYS A 192 13.59 22.48 2.18
N THR A 193 12.28 22.67 2.29
CA THR A 193 11.29 21.59 2.35
C THR A 193 11.28 20.79 1.05
N MET A 194 11.32 21.45 -0.11
CA MET A 194 11.41 20.81 -1.41
C MET A 194 12.65 19.91 -1.49
N LEU A 195 13.84 20.45 -1.21
CA LEU A 195 15.09 19.70 -1.26
C LEU A 195 15.07 18.50 -0.30
N LEU A 196 14.55 18.69 0.91
CA LEU A 196 14.44 17.62 1.91
C LEU A 196 13.50 16.51 1.42
N ILE A 197 12.33 16.86 0.86
CA ILE A 197 11.39 15.89 0.27
C ILE A 197 12.07 15.12 -0.86
N GLN A 198 12.74 15.81 -1.78
CA GLN A 198 13.42 15.18 -2.92
C GLN A 198 14.50 14.20 -2.46
N VAL A 199 15.40 14.63 -1.58
CA VAL A 199 16.48 13.79 -1.06
C VAL A 199 15.91 12.57 -0.32
N LEU A 200 14.97 12.77 0.60
CA LEU A 200 14.42 11.67 1.40
C LEU A 200 13.62 10.69 0.55
N SER A 201 12.77 11.16 -0.36
CA SER A 201 11.82 10.29 -1.06
C SER A 201 12.28 9.77 -2.42
N LYS A 202 13.21 10.46 -3.11
CA LYS A 202 13.70 10.06 -4.44
C LYS A 202 15.09 9.42 -4.38
N ILE A 203 15.86 9.66 -3.32
CA ILE A 203 17.22 9.11 -3.17
C ILE A 203 17.28 8.16 -1.97
N VAL A 204 17.12 8.68 -0.76
CA VAL A 204 17.33 7.89 0.47
C VAL A 204 16.34 6.74 0.56
N SER A 205 15.06 6.99 0.33
CA SER A 205 14.02 5.96 0.44
C SER A 205 14.17 4.82 -0.57
N PRO A 206 14.32 5.06 -1.88
CA PRO A 206 14.56 3.99 -2.84
C PRO A 206 15.85 3.21 -2.58
N LEU A 207 16.95 3.91 -2.23
CA LEU A 207 18.21 3.24 -1.88
C LEU A 207 18.04 2.38 -0.63
N TYR A 208 17.40 2.91 0.40
CA TYR A 208 17.13 2.17 1.63
C TYR A 208 16.25 0.96 1.36
N PHE A 209 15.20 1.06 0.55
CA PHE A 209 14.34 -0.07 0.19
C PHE A 209 15.10 -1.19 -0.54
N VAL A 210 15.96 -0.82 -1.50
CA VAL A 210 16.83 -1.78 -2.21
C VAL A 210 17.84 -2.41 -1.25
N MET A 211 18.39 -1.62 -0.34
CA MET A 211 19.31 -2.11 0.69
C MET A 211 18.59 -2.99 1.71
N CYS A 212 17.34 -2.72 2.10
CA CYS A 212 16.55 -3.57 3.00
C CYS A 212 16.43 -5.00 2.45
N ALA A 213 16.17 -5.11 1.14
CA ALA A 213 16.13 -6.39 0.45
C ALA A 213 17.50 -7.13 0.43
N ARG A 214 18.60 -6.44 0.71
CA ARG A 214 19.95 -7.00 0.89
C ARG A 214 20.33 -7.20 2.36
N PHE A 215 19.85 -6.35 3.26
CA PHE A 215 20.09 -6.42 4.70
C PHE A 215 19.42 -7.65 5.32
N ASP A 216 18.23 -8.01 4.85
CA ASP A 216 17.56 -9.27 5.20
C ASP A 216 18.38 -10.52 4.84
N ALA A 217 19.48 -10.39 4.08
CA ALA A 217 20.36 -11.49 3.73
C ALA A 217 21.63 -11.61 4.60
N ASN A 218 22.19 -10.54 5.19
CA ASN A 218 23.56 -10.62 5.76
C ASN A 218 23.95 -9.65 6.90
N HIS A 219 23.17 -8.65 7.28
CA HIS A 219 23.63 -7.64 8.27
C HIS A 219 22.49 -7.17 9.19
N LYS A 220 22.78 -6.96 10.48
CA LYS A 220 21.84 -6.35 11.44
C LYS A 220 21.59 -4.88 11.03
N PRO A 221 20.37 -4.52 10.61
CA PRO A 221 20.11 -3.16 10.14
C PRO A 221 20.06 -2.18 11.31
N PHE A 222 20.40 -0.92 11.03
CA PHE A 222 20.31 0.18 11.99
C PHE A 222 18.86 0.29 12.52
N LEU A 223 18.69 0.32 13.84
CA LEU A 223 17.40 0.40 14.55
C LEU A 223 16.45 -0.81 14.37
N ALA A 224 16.93 -2.01 14.07
CA ALA A 224 16.08 -3.20 14.15
C ALA A 224 16.08 -3.86 15.54
N ILE A 225 14.89 -4.26 15.99
CA ILE A 225 14.66 -5.06 17.19
C ILE A 225 14.17 -6.43 16.70
N PRO A 226 14.96 -7.52 16.85
CA PRO A 226 14.61 -8.84 16.33
C PRO A 226 13.19 -9.27 16.72
N GLY A 227 12.41 -9.74 15.75
CA GLY A 227 11.01 -10.16 15.94
C GLY A 227 10.00 -9.03 16.18
N VAL A 228 10.44 -7.83 16.56
CA VAL A 228 9.55 -6.71 16.89
C VAL A 228 9.54 -5.63 15.80
N TRP A 229 10.72 -5.18 15.37
CA TRP A 229 10.89 -4.06 14.45
C TRP A 229 11.99 -4.37 13.43
N GLY A 230 11.65 -4.32 12.15
CA GLY A 230 12.57 -4.60 11.06
C GLY A 230 12.97 -3.36 10.25
N PRO A 231 13.92 -3.51 9.31
CA PRO A 231 14.32 -2.43 8.43
C PRO A 231 13.14 -1.90 7.58
N HIS A 232 12.19 -2.75 7.20
CA HIS A 232 11.03 -2.29 6.44
C HIS A 232 10.08 -1.39 7.28
N GLU A 233 10.05 -1.52 8.62
CA GLU A 233 9.35 -0.55 9.49
C GLU A 233 10.03 0.83 9.50
N ASN A 234 11.36 0.88 9.52
CA ASN A 234 12.10 2.14 9.36
C ASN A 234 11.75 2.82 8.03
N TRP A 235 11.58 2.02 6.97
CA TRP A 235 11.15 2.54 5.67
C TRP A 235 9.76 3.18 5.74
N HIS A 236 8.79 2.55 6.41
CA HIS A 236 7.47 3.16 6.63
C HIS A 236 7.55 4.49 7.41
N VAL A 237 8.38 4.57 8.46
CA VAL A 237 8.58 5.80 9.24
C VAL A 237 9.15 6.91 8.36
N MET A 238 10.16 6.61 7.52
CA MET A 238 10.72 7.58 6.59
C MET A 238 9.69 8.07 5.58
N ILE A 239 8.85 7.18 5.02
CA ILE A 239 7.76 7.57 4.13
C ILE A 239 6.73 8.45 4.85
N LEU A 240 6.40 8.15 6.11
CA LEU A 240 5.53 9.01 6.91
C LEU A 240 6.12 10.43 7.06
N VAL A 241 7.41 10.54 7.36
CA VAL A 241 8.08 11.86 7.45
C VAL A 241 7.96 12.62 6.12
N VAL A 242 8.16 11.95 4.98
CA VAL A 242 7.96 12.55 3.65
C VAL A 242 6.52 13.05 3.48
N HIS A 243 5.52 12.24 3.81
CA HIS A 243 4.11 12.64 3.70
C HIS A 243 3.77 13.83 4.60
N LEU A 244 4.33 13.88 5.82
CA LEU A 244 4.15 15.02 6.72
C LEU A 244 4.80 16.30 6.18
N LEU A 245 5.98 16.20 5.55
CA LEU A 245 6.63 17.33 4.90
C LEU A 245 5.84 17.83 3.69
N GLN A 246 5.32 16.93 2.85
CA GLN A 246 4.45 17.29 1.72
C GLN A 246 3.16 17.96 2.21
N LEU A 247 2.52 17.41 3.26
CA LEU A 247 1.34 18.01 3.86
C LEU A 247 1.64 19.40 4.44
N ARG A 248 2.76 19.55 5.14
CA ARG A 248 3.22 20.86 5.64
C ARG A 248 3.40 21.86 4.50
N ALA A 249 4.02 21.45 3.39
CA ALA A 249 4.20 22.31 2.23
C ALA A 249 2.85 22.75 1.63
N LEU A 250 1.87 21.84 1.51
CA LEU A 250 0.52 22.17 1.05
C LEU A 250 -0.19 23.17 1.98
N VAL A 251 -0.08 22.98 3.30
CA VAL A 251 -0.71 23.88 4.28
C VAL A 251 -0.05 25.26 4.23
N ALA A 252 1.29 25.32 4.21
CA ALA A 252 2.03 26.58 4.24
C ALA A 252 1.84 27.43 2.98
N GLN A 253 1.61 26.83 1.81
CA GLN A 253 1.40 27.55 0.55
C GLN A 253 -0.03 28.10 0.37
N ASN A 254 -0.97 27.62 1.20
CA ASN A 254 -2.37 28.03 1.18
C ASN A 254 -2.78 28.81 2.45
N SER A 255 -1.79 29.17 3.29
CA SER A 255 -1.93 30.05 4.47
C SER A 255 -1.38 31.43 4.14
#